data_AF-A0A2S6MW46-F1
#
_entry.id   AF-A0A2S6MW46-F1
#
_cell.length_a   1.000
_cell.length_b   1.000
_cell.length_c   1.000
_cell.angle_alpha   90.00
_cell.angle_beta   90.00
_cell.angle_gamma   90.00
#
_symmetry.space_group_name_H-M   'P 1'
#
loop_
_entity.id
_entity.type
_entity.pdbx_description
1 polymer ?
#
loop_
_entity_poly.entity_id
_entity_poly.type
_entity_poly.pdbx_seq_one_letter_code
_entity_poly.pdbx_strand_id
1 'polypeptide(L)'
;MTGRWYERPNRIPWPPMIFAGVACVAVVLQHVFPPGLTLPPALRWLGAATMVIGVALDVSAMAVMHRHRANIQPHRAATALVTTGPFALSRNPIYLGNTLLIAGAGIAFNVLWFVPMAIVTAWLVSRLAIRREEAHLAARFGAAWTAYAQRTPRWLRLRR
;
A
#
# COMPACT_ATOMS: atom_id res chain seq x y z
N MET A 1 -11.47 32.45 -5.23
CA MET A 1 -12.25 31.21 -5.50
C MET A 1 -11.65 30.08 -4.66
N THR A 2 -12.05 30.00 -3.40
CA THR A 2 -11.57 29.04 -2.39
C THR A 2 -12.56 27.88 -2.33
N GLY A 3 -12.25 26.72 -2.92
CA GLY A 3 -13.25 25.68 -3.08
C GLY A 3 -12.71 24.26 -3.19
N ARG A 4 -12.93 23.47 -2.13
CA ARG A 4 -13.08 22.00 -2.08
C ARG A 4 -11.86 21.09 -2.27
N TRP A 5 -10.72 21.53 -2.80
CA TRP A 5 -9.55 20.65 -2.99
C TRP A 5 -8.68 20.45 -1.73
N TYR A 6 -8.99 21.18 -0.66
CA TYR A 6 -8.16 21.25 0.54
C TYR A 6 -8.49 20.18 1.59
N GLU A 7 -9.68 19.58 1.57
CA GLU A 7 -10.15 18.81 2.74
C GLU A 7 -9.89 17.29 2.66
N ARG A 8 -10.03 16.65 1.47
CA ARG A 8 -9.94 15.18 1.35
C ARG A 8 -9.40 14.72 -0.02
N PRO A 9 -8.32 13.91 -0.07
CA PRO A 9 -7.81 13.34 -1.33
C PRO A 9 -8.76 12.29 -1.94
N ASN A 10 -9.42 11.50 -1.09
CA ASN A 10 -10.35 10.44 -1.48
C ASN A 10 -11.69 10.63 -0.75
N ARG A 11 -12.80 10.63 -1.50
CA ARG A 11 -14.16 10.72 -0.95
C ARG A 11 -14.72 9.36 -0.51
N ILE A 12 -14.19 8.28 -1.08
CA ILE A 12 -14.58 6.89 -0.86
C ILE A 12 -13.39 6.20 -0.17
N PRO A 13 -13.62 5.29 0.80
CA PRO A 13 -12.56 4.49 1.42
C PRO A 13 -12.06 3.41 0.45
N TRP A 14 -11.49 3.83 -0.68
CA TRP A 14 -10.98 2.96 -1.73
C TRP A 14 -10.04 1.88 -1.20
N PRO A 15 -9.07 2.16 -0.30
CA PRO A 15 -8.11 1.12 0.06
C PRO A 15 -8.75 -0.07 0.79
N PRO A 16 -9.45 0.08 1.93
CA PRO A 16 -10.09 -1.06 2.58
C PRO A 16 -11.02 -1.85 1.65
N MET A 17 -11.77 -1.14 0.78
CA MET A 17 -12.66 -1.78 -0.20
C MET A 17 -11.90 -2.60 -1.25
N ILE A 18 -10.78 -2.08 -1.77
CA ILE A 18 -9.95 -2.79 -2.75
C ILE A 18 -9.31 -4.03 -2.09
N PHE A 19 -8.69 -3.87 -0.91
CA PHE A 19 -8.03 -4.99 -0.22
C PHE A 19 -9.04 -6.09 0.15
N ALA A 20 -10.20 -5.73 0.70
CA ALA A 20 -11.25 -6.69 1.03
C ALA A 20 -11.85 -7.35 -0.22
N GLY A 21 -12.18 -6.54 -1.25
CA GLY A 21 -12.76 -7.05 -2.49
C GLY A 21 -11.82 -8.02 -3.22
N VAL A 22 -10.54 -7.67 -3.32
CA VAL A 22 -9.53 -8.55 -3.91
C VAL A 22 -9.35 -9.82 -3.09
N ALA A 23 -9.39 -9.74 -1.75
CA ALA A 23 -9.31 -10.93 -0.91
C ALA A 23 -10.50 -11.87 -1.10
N CYS A 24 -11.72 -11.33 -1.17
CA CYS A 24 -12.91 -12.11 -1.47
C CYS A 24 -12.79 -12.79 -2.84
N VAL A 25 -12.36 -12.06 -3.88
CA VAL A 25 -12.16 -12.62 -5.22
C VAL A 25 -11.09 -13.71 -5.21
N ALA A 26 -9.96 -13.50 -4.54
CA ALA A 26 -8.89 -14.50 -4.44
C ALA A 26 -9.39 -15.80 -3.79
N VAL A 27 -10.17 -15.70 -2.71
CA VAL A 27 -10.76 -16.85 -2.03
C VAL A 27 -11.78 -17.58 -2.93
N VAL A 28 -12.68 -16.84 -3.59
CA VAL A 28 -13.64 -17.43 -4.53
C VAL A 28 -12.91 -18.15 -5.67
N LEU A 29 -11.89 -17.53 -6.27
CA LEU A 29 -11.09 -18.16 -7.32
C LEU A 29 -10.35 -19.39 -6.82
N GLN A 30 -9.85 -19.39 -5.59
CA GLN A 30 -9.20 -20.56 -4.99
C GLN A 30 -10.17 -21.74 -4.84
N HIS A 31 -11.42 -21.46 -4.46
CA HIS A 31 -12.44 -22.50 -4.31
C HIS A 31 -12.99 -23.01 -5.65
N VAL A 32 -13.21 -22.12 -6.63
CA VAL A 32 -13.82 -22.48 -7.92
C VAL A 32 -12.78 -22.99 -8.91
N PHE A 33 -11.56 -22.44 -8.89
CA PHE A 33 -10.46 -22.76 -9.80
C PHE A 33 -9.16 -23.02 -9.03
N PRO A 34 -9.08 -24.11 -8.23
CA PRO A 34 -7.86 -24.43 -7.50
C PRO A 34 -6.73 -24.72 -8.51
N PRO A 35 -5.57 -24.05 -8.41
CA PRO A 35 -4.50 -24.18 -9.41
C PRO A 35 -3.77 -25.53 -9.40
N GLY A 36 -4.22 -26.52 -8.61
CA GLY A 36 -3.59 -27.85 -8.50
C GLY A 36 -2.18 -27.85 -7.89
N LEU A 37 -1.62 -26.68 -7.59
CA LEU A 37 -0.29 -26.51 -7.01
C LEU A 37 -0.38 -26.42 -5.49
N THR A 38 0.35 -27.29 -4.79
CA THR A 38 0.53 -27.23 -3.35
C THR A 38 1.98 -26.84 -3.06
N LEU A 39 2.18 -25.75 -2.32
CA LEU A 39 3.53 -25.30 -1.97
C LEU A 39 4.17 -26.22 -0.92
N PRO A 40 5.48 -26.49 -1.01
CA PRO A 40 6.22 -27.14 0.06
C PRO A 40 6.02 -26.43 1.40
N PRO A 41 5.91 -27.15 2.54
CA PRO A 41 5.72 -26.54 3.85
C PRO A 41 6.75 -25.46 4.20
N ALA A 42 8.00 -25.62 3.72
CA ALA A 42 9.07 -24.65 3.92
C ALA A 42 8.74 -23.25 3.35
N LEU A 43 8.04 -23.18 2.21
CA LEU A 43 7.66 -21.89 1.60
C LEU A 43 6.63 -21.14 2.44
N ARG A 44 5.86 -21.82 3.30
CA ARG A 44 4.91 -21.15 4.19
C ARG A 44 5.61 -20.18 5.14
N TRP A 45 6.83 -20.51 5.57
CA TRP A 45 7.67 -19.62 6.37
C TRP A 45 8.12 -18.38 5.60
N LEU A 46 8.42 -18.51 4.31
CA LEU A 46 8.69 -17.36 3.45
C LEU A 46 7.44 -16.45 3.33
N GLY A 47 6.25 -17.05 3.19
CA GLY A 47 4.98 -16.31 3.21
C GLY A 47 4.78 -15.56 4.53
N ALA A 48 4.97 -16.24 5.66
CA ALA A 48 4.85 -15.65 6.99
C ALA A 48 5.87 -14.52 7.21
N ALA A 49 7.14 -14.73 6.82
CA ALA A 49 8.17 -13.69 6.87
C ALA A 49 7.80 -12.48 6.02
N THR A 50 7.26 -12.70 4.81
CA THR A 50 6.77 -11.62 3.93
C THR A 50 5.64 -10.83 4.58
N MET A 51 4.69 -11.51 5.25
CA MET A 51 3.63 -10.84 6.01
C MET A 51 4.19 -9.99 7.16
N VAL A 52 5.13 -10.54 7.93
CA VAL A 52 5.78 -9.82 9.04
C VAL A 52 6.48 -8.56 8.54
N ILE A 53 7.20 -8.64 7.42
CA ILE A 53 7.81 -7.47 6.78
C ILE A 53 6.74 -6.45 6.38
N GLY A 54 5.62 -6.90 5.81
CA GLY A 54 4.48 -6.03 5.47
C GLY A 54 3.92 -5.28 6.68
N VAL A 55 3.61 -5.99 7.77
CA VAL A 55 3.14 -5.38 9.02
C VAL A 55 4.17 -4.41 9.59
N ALA A 56 5.45 -4.80 9.60
CA ALA A 56 6.52 -3.96 10.11
C ALA A 56 6.64 -2.64 9.32
N LEU A 57 6.46 -2.68 8.00
CA LEU A 57 6.41 -1.47 7.15
C LEU A 57 5.21 -0.59 7.48
N ASP A 58 4.02 -1.18 7.66
CA ASP A 58 2.81 -0.43 8.00
C ASP A 58 2.94 0.25 9.37
N VAL A 59 3.31 -0.51 10.39
CA VAL A 59 3.46 -0.01 11.77
C VAL A 59 4.55 1.05 11.83
N SER A 60 5.69 0.84 11.19
CA SER A 60 6.77 1.83 11.17
C SER A 60 6.37 3.10 10.41
N ALA A 61 5.63 3.00 9.29
CA ALA A 61 5.14 4.16 8.57
C ALA A 61 4.14 4.96 9.41
N MET A 62 3.17 4.30 10.04
CA MET A 62 2.21 4.93 10.93
C MET A 62 2.90 5.59 12.13
N ALA A 63 3.91 4.95 12.72
CA ALA A 63 4.67 5.51 13.83
C ALA A 63 5.42 6.78 13.42
N VAL A 64 6.05 6.82 12.24
CA VAL A 64 6.73 8.02 11.73
C VAL A 64 5.71 9.13 11.44
N MET A 65 4.57 8.81 10.81
CA MET A 65 3.50 9.79 10.59
C MET A 65 2.99 10.39 11.90
N HIS A 66 2.75 9.54 12.91
CA HIS A 66 2.33 9.97 14.23
C HIS A 66 3.36 10.91 14.88
N ARG A 67 4.66 10.57 14.83
CA ARG A 67 5.76 11.39 15.35
C ARG A 67 5.85 12.76 14.66
N HIS A 68 5.55 12.84 13.37
CA HIS A 68 5.55 14.09 12.62
C HIS A 68 4.21 14.83 12.67
N ARG A 69 3.25 14.38 13.50
CA ARG A 69 1.87 14.89 13.55
C ARG A 69 1.22 14.96 12.16
N ALA A 70 1.65 14.08 11.26
CA ALA A 70 1.09 13.93 9.94
C ALA A 70 -0.23 13.15 10.06
N ASN A 71 -1.23 13.58 9.32
CA ASN A 71 -2.53 12.95 9.35
C ASN A 71 -2.47 11.52 8.78
N ILE A 72 -2.76 10.52 9.60
CA ILE A 72 -2.69 9.09 9.23
C ILE A 72 -3.91 8.69 8.38
N GLN A 73 -5.00 9.46 8.45
CA GLN A 73 -6.24 9.16 7.75
C GLN A 73 -6.17 9.56 6.26
N PRO A 74 -6.31 8.62 5.30
CA PRO A 74 -6.21 8.91 3.86
C PRO A 74 -7.29 9.88 3.33
N HIS A 75 -8.34 10.09 4.12
CA HIS A 75 -9.50 10.90 3.79
C HIS A 75 -9.45 12.29 4.44
N ARG A 76 -8.34 12.69 5.08
CA ARG A 76 -8.16 14.03 5.62
C ARG A 76 -6.89 14.67 5.07
N ALA A 77 -6.86 15.99 5.06
CA ALA A 77 -5.76 16.77 4.51
C ALA A 77 -4.44 16.49 5.25
N ALA A 78 -3.34 16.28 4.50
CA ALA A 78 -2.03 15.95 5.06
C ALA A 78 -1.37 17.16 5.74
N THR A 79 -1.21 17.15 7.06
CA THR A 79 -0.69 18.28 7.85
C THR A 79 0.82 18.52 7.72
N ALA A 80 1.58 17.47 7.38
CA ALA A 80 3.04 17.54 7.19
C ALA A 80 3.47 16.58 6.07
N LEU A 81 4.55 16.94 5.36
CA LEU A 81 5.17 16.06 4.36
C LEU A 81 6.24 15.20 5.03
N VAL A 82 5.95 13.91 5.21
CA VAL A 82 6.86 12.94 5.82
C VAL A 82 7.72 12.29 4.74
N THR A 83 9.04 12.38 4.88
CA THR A 83 10.02 11.88 3.88
C THR A 83 11.07 10.95 4.47
N THR A 84 10.99 10.64 5.77
CA THR A 84 11.97 9.88 6.53
C THR A 84 11.48 8.46 6.87
N GLY A 85 12.39 7.59 7.30
CA GLY A 85 12.06 6.20 7.64
C GLY A 85 11.53 5.43 6.41
N PRO A 86 10.40 4.69 6.53
CA PRO A 86 9.82 3.96 5.41
C PRO A 86 9.46 4.86 4.21
N PHE A 87 9.16 6.14 4.44
CA PHE A 87 8.88 7.11 3.39
C PHE A 87 10.11 7.48 2.56
N ALA A 88 11.32 7.12 2.97
CA ALA A 88 12.53 7.27 2.16
C ALA A 88 12.73 6.09 1.16
N LEU A 89 12.11 4.94 1.43
CA LEU A 89 12.16 3.74 0.59
C LEU A 89 11.05 3.72 -0.46
N SER A 90 9.88 4.22 -0.09
CA SER A 90 8.68 4.27 -0.91
C SER A 90 7.89 5.51 -0.57
N ARG A 91 7.23 6.14 -1.54
CA ARG A 91 6.25 7.19 -1.25
C ARG A 91 4.98 6.66 -0.60
N ASN A 92 4.75 5.36 -0.69
CA ASN A 92 3.51 4.70 -0.27
C ASN A 92 3.80 3.45 0.56
N PRO A 93 4.57 3.55 1.67
CA PRO A 93 5.04 2.39 2.42
C PRO A 93 3.89 1.56 3.02
N ILE A 94 2.77 2.21 3.38
CA ILE A 94 1.57 1.51 3.90
C ILE A 94 0.91 0.66 2.80
N TYR A 95 0.79 1.20 1.57
CA TYR A 95 0.22 0.41 0.47
C TYR A 95 1.16 -0.71 0.03
N LEU A 96 2.47 -0.50 0.13
CA LEU A 96 3.47 -1.55 -0.07
C LEU A 96 3.31 -2.67 0.98
N GLY A 97 3.23 -2.33 2.26
CA GLY A 97 3.06 -3.30 3.35
C GLY A 97 1.78 -4.12 3.20
N ASN A 98 0.65 -3.46 2.96
CA ASN A 98 -0.61 -4.14 2.67
C ASN A 98 -0.56 -5.06 1.44
N THR A 99 0.18 -4.68 0.39
CA THR A 99 0.35 -5.54 -0.81
C THR A 99 1.20 -6.76 -0.49
N LEU A 100 2.26 -6.61 0.30
CA LEU A 100 3.09 -7.71 0.79
C LEU A 100 2.30 -8.65 1.70
N LEU A 101 1.38 -8.12 2.51
CA LEU A 101 0.49 -8.91 3.34
C LEU A 101 -0.40 -9.84 2.50
N ILE A 102 -0.99 -9.34 1.42
CA ILE A 102 -1.76 -10.17 0.48
C ILE A 102 -0.87 -11.26 -0.11
N ALA A 103 0.27 -10.89 -0.69
CA ALA A 103 1.15 -11.86 -1.35
C ALA A 103 1.67 -12.93 -0.38
N GLY A 104 2.10 -12.51 0.82
CA GLY A 104 2.59 -13.39 1.88
C GLY A 104 1.50 -14.33 2.40
N ALA A 105 0.26 -13.86 2.56
CA ALA A 105 -0.88 -14.69 2.95
C ALA A 105 -1.15 -15.80 1.93
N GLY A 106 -1.05 -15.50 0.62
CA GLY A 106 -1.20 -16.51 -0.42
C GLY A 106 -0.20 -17.65 -0.30
N ILE A 107 1.04 -17.33 0.02
CA ILE A 107 2.12 -18.31 0.20
C ILE A 107 1.96 -19.06 1.54
N ALA A 108 1.69 -18.34 2.63
CA ALA A 108 1.60 -18.90 3.98
C ALA A 108 0.42 -19.86 4.17
N PHE A 109 -0.73 -19.53 3.56
CA PHE A 109 -1.98 -20.29 3.68
C PHE A 109 -2.29 -21.15 2.46
N ASN A 110 -1.39 -21.22 1.48
CA ASN A 110 -1.57 -21.96 0.23
C ASN A 110 -2.84 -21.53 -0.55
N VAL A 111 -3.14 -20.24 -0.52
CA VAL A 111 -4.22 -19.60 -1.29
C VAL A 111 -3.57 -18.82 -2.43
N LEU A 112 -3.10 -19.56 -3.43
CA LEU A 112 -2.18 -19.07 -4.46
C LEU A 112 -2.72 -17.91 -5.29
N TRP A 113 -4.05 -17.80 -5.43
CA TRP A 113 -4.68 -16.68 -6.12
C TRP A 113 -4.36 -15.32 -5.49
N PHE A 114 -4.01 -15.25 -4.20
CA PHE A 114 -3.57 -14.00 -3.59
C PHE A 114 -2.29 -13.44 -4.23
N VAL A 115 -1.39 -14.26 -4.77
CA VAL A 115 -0.13 -13.78 -5.37
C VAL A 115 -0.36 -12.91 -6.61
N PRO A 116 -1.04 -13.37 -7.68
CA PRO A 116 -1.37 -12.49 -8.81
C PRO A 116 -2.33 -11.38 -8.39
N MET A 117 -3.22 -11.63 -7.43
CA MET A 117 -4.11 -10.60 -6.89
C MET A 117 -3.39 -9.48 -6.12
N ALA A 118 -2.20 -9.72 -5.57
CA ALA A 118 -1.36 -8.67 -5.01
C ALA A 118 -0.92 -7.67 -6.10
N ILE A 119 -0.58 -8.16 -7.29
CA ILE A 119 -0.22 -7.32 -8.44
C ILE A 119 -1.42 -6.49 -8.90
N VAL A 120 -2.60 -7.12 -9.00
CA VAL A 120 -3.86 -6.44 -9.32
C VAL A 120 -4.18 -5.38 -8.26
N THR A 121 -3.99 -5.69 -6.98
CA THR A 121 -4.19 -4.74 -5.87
C THR A 121 -3.27 -3.54 -5.99
N ALA A 122 -1.97 -3.77 -6.22
CA ALA A 122 -0.99 -2.70 -6.41
C ALA A 122 -1.36 -1.79 -7.58
N TRP A 123 -1.87 -2.36 -8.67
CA TRP A 123 -2.36 -1.60 -9.81
C TRP A 123 -3.62 -0.79 -9.49
N LEU A 124 -4.64 -1.42 -8.87
CA LEU A 124 -5.89 -0.77 -8.49
C LEU A 124 -5.67 0.37 -7.49
N VAL A 125 -4.93 0.12 -6.41
CA VAL A 125 -4.64 1.13 -5.40
C VAL A 125 -3.77 2.25 -5.95
N SER A 126 -2.85 1.95 -6.89
CA SER A 126 -2.11 2.97 -7.64
C SER A 126 -3.05 3.93 -8.36
N ARG A 127 -4.03 3.39 -9.09
CA ARG A 127 -4.93 4.17 -9.96
C ARG A 127 -6.00 4.91 -9.16
N LEU A 128 -6.58 4.26 -8.16
CA LEU A 128 -7.77 4.72 -7.46
C LEU A 128 -7.49 5.47 -6.16
N ALA A 129 -6.35 5.23 -5.50
CA ALA A 129 -5.99 5.91 -4.26
C ALA A 129 -4.72 6.75 -4.39
N ILE A 130 -3.58 6.10 -4.68
CA ILE A 130 -2.24 6.72 -4.61
C ILE A 130 -2.14 7.96 -5.50
N ARG A 131 -2.58 7.89 -6.77
CA ARG A 131 -2.48 9.05 -7.68
C ARG A 131 -3.24 10.28 -7.15
N ARG A 132 -4.38 10.08 -6.49
CA ARG A 132 -5.18 11.17 -5.92
C ARG A 132 -4.51 11.76 -4.68
N GLU A 133 -3.96 10.89 -3.84
CA GLU A 133 -3.16 11.30 -2.68
C GLU A 133 -1.91 12.07 -3.09
N GLU A 134 -1.15 11.58 -4.09
CA GLU A 134 0.02 12.25 -4.64
C GLU A 134 -0.33 13.61 -5.26
N ALA A 135 -1.45 13.71 -5.98
CA ALA A 135 -1.91 14.99 -6.53
C ALA A 135 -2.30 15.99 -5.42
N HIS A 136 -2.94 15.51 -4.36
CA HIS A 136 -3.24 16.34 -3.19
C HIS A 136 -1.96 16.81 -2.47
N LEU A 137 -0.98 15.93 -2.29
CA LEU A 137 0.32 16.28 -1.72
C LEU A 137 1.09 17.28 -2.60
N ALA A 138 1.05 17.10 -3.93
CA ALA A 138 1.64 18.03 -4.88
C ALA A 138 1.00 19.43 -4.79
N ALA A 139 -0.34 19.49 -4.76
CA ALA A 139 -1.06 20.75 -4.64
C ALA A 139 -0.78 21.46 -3.30
N ARG A 140 -0.57 20.70 -2.21
CA ARG A 140 -0.37 21.25 -0.88
C ARG A 140 1.07 21.67 -0.59
N PHE A 141 2.05 20.87 -1.01
CA PHE A 141 3.46 21.05 -0.65
C PHE A 141 4.34 21.54 -1.83
N GLY A 142 3.78 21.62 -3.04
CA GLY A 142 4.44 22.23 -4.20
C GLY A 142 5.85 21.68 -4.46
N ALA A 143 6.84 22.58 -4.50
CA ALA A 143 8.23 22.23 -4.79
C ALA A 143 8.84 21.20 -3.83
N ALA A 144 8.46 21.21 -2.55
CA ALA A 144 8.95 20.24 -1.57
C ALA A 144 8.48 18.81 -1.92
N TRP A 145 7.22 18.67 -2.36
CA TRP A 145 6.72 17.39 -2.87
C TRP A 145 7.46 16.96 -4.14
N THR A 146 7.65 17.87 -5.10
CA THR A 146 8.35 17.55 -6.35
C THR A 146 9.78 17.06 -6.09
N ALA A 147 10.53 17.74 -5.24
CA ALA A 147 11.89 17.34 -4.87
C ALA A 147 11.92 15.96 -4.18
N TYR A 148 10.96 15.69 -3.32
CA TYR A 148 10.80 14.38 -2.69
C TYR A 148 10.43 13.28 -3.71
N ALA A 149 9.46 13.54 -4.59
CA ALA A 149 8.97 12.58 -5.57
C ALA A 149 10.00 12.22 -6.64
N GLN A 150 10.96 13.10 -6.92
CA GLN A 150 12.10 12.82 -7.79
C GLN A 150 13.10 11.84 -7.16
N ARG A 151 13.27 11.89 -5.83
CA ARG A 151 14.25 11.08 -5.10
C ARG A 151 13.70 9.74 -4.63
N THR A 152 12.39 9.66 -4.41
CA THR A 152 11.73 8.49 -3.87
C THR A 152 10.72 7.91 -4.87
N PRO A 153 10.84 6.64 -5.27
CA PRO A 153 9.88 6.01 -6.17
C PRO A 153 8.55 5.75 -5.48
N ARG A 154 7.51 5.50 -6.28
CA ARG A 154 6.15 5.27 -5.79
C ARG A 154 6.01 4.01 -4.92
N TRP A 155 6.68 2.92 -5.32
CA TRP A 155 6.48 1.57 -4.76
C TRP A 155 7.69 1.06 -3.99
N LEU A 156 8.84 0.92 -4.65
CA LEU A 156 10.05 0.45 -3.98
C LEU A 156 11.30 1.05 -4.64
N ARG A 157 12.21 1.53 -3.80
CA ARG A 157 13.56 1.91 -4.23
C ARG A 157 14.41 0.66 -4.35
N LEU A 158 14.49 0.12 -5.56
CA LEU A 158 15.56 -0.79 -5.92
C LEU A 158 16.83 0.06 -6.07
N ARG A 159 17.76 -0.12 -5.13
CA ARG A 159 19.05 0.57 -5.14
C ARG A 159 19.76 0.26 -6.47
N ARG A 160 20.04 1.29 -7.28
CA ARG A 160 21.02 1.23 -8.37
C ARG A 160 22.35 1.71 -7.84
#